data_AF-A0A7V9KWM5-F1
#
_entry.id   AF-A0A7V9KWM5-F1
#
_cell.length_a   1.000
_cell.length_b   1.000
_cell.length_c   1.000
_cell.angle_alpha   90.00
_cell.angle_beta   90.00
_cell.angle_gamma   90.00
#
_symmetry.space_group_name_H-M   'P 1'
#
loop_
_entity.id
_entity.type
_entity.pdbx_description
1 polymer ?
#
loop_
_entity_poly.entity_id
_entity_poly.type
_entity_poly.pdbx_seq_one_letter_code
_entity_poly.pdbx_strand_id
1 'polypeptide(L)'
;MITGCGATDGGASAGGSSSSCAAQLLFRGETYWGHGDGIREPKDGKVLGNGTMPGCDDGDGQASQSSGVRVVALPDVDPSNAVLTSFGIWIADGAKLPDVIRDSRQPVRCSWPQPRQLSGTWLSVVGARPQYDGDLNTPYRIGLVVDGADVGLPRWRSVTVQIHVVAATDPTLRTSDVKQALWNPGTLTAQTHCDAGDFIADSATTRPQ
;
A
#
# COMPACT_ATOMS: atom_id res chain seq x y z
N MET A 1 -25.91 16.85 -18.45
CA MET A 1 -24.98 17.86 -18.99
C MET A 1 -23.86 18.08 -17.99
N ILE A 2 -22.69 17.48 -18.24
CA ILE A 2 -21.40 17.98 -17.78
C ILE A 2 -20.50 17.92 -19.01
N THR A 3 -20.21 19.11 -19.53
CA THR A 3 -19.24 19.54 -20.55
C THR A 3 -17.83 19.05 -20.13
N GLY A 4 -16.99 18.40 -20.93
CA GLY A 4 -16.65 18.63 -22.33
C GLY A 4 -15.33 19.42 -22.38
N CYS A 5 -14.17 18.75 -22.45
CA CYS A 5 -12.92 19.41 -22.86
C CYS A 5 -13.05 19.71 -24.37
N GLY A 6 -13.20 20.99 -24.70
CA GLY A 6 -13.38 21.46 -26.06
C GLY A 6 -12.14 21.19 -26.92
N ALA A 7 -12.36 20.45 -28.00
CA ALA A 7 -11.51 20.47 -29.18
C ALA A 7 -11.75 21.80 -29.92
N THR A 8 -10.69 22.53 -30.22
CA THR A 8 -10.68 23.48 -31.35
C THR A 8 -10.11 22.74 -32.56
N ASP A 9 -10.85 22.83 -33.66
CA ASP A 9 -10.67 22.10 -34.91
C ASP A 9 -9.31 22.27 -35.58
N GLY A 10 -8.83 21.19 -36.20
CA GLY A 10 -7.88 21.25 -37.32
C GLY A 10 -6.84 20.14 -37.33
N GLY A 11 -7.14 19.02 -38.01
CA GLY A 11 -6.13 18.07 -38.48
C GLY A 11 -6.43 16.62 -38.13
N ALA A 12 -6.90 15.87 -39.12
CA ALA A 12 -6.97 14.42 -39.03
C ALA A 12 -5.58 13.82 -38.81
N SER A 13 -5.41 13.08 -37.72
CA SER A 13 -4.43 12.02 -37.60
C SER A 13 -5.03 10.94 -36.71
N ALA A 14 -5.50 9.88 -37.38
CA ALA A 14 -5.92 8.65 -36.76
C ALA A 14 -4.70 7.99 -36.10
N GLY A 15 -4.82 7.71 -34.81
CA GLY A 15 -3.77 7.08 -34.01
C GLY A 15 -4.19 7.01 -32.56
N GLY A 16 -5.40 6.50 -32.29
CA GLY A 16 -5.80 6.18 -30.93
C GLY A 16 -5.06 4.93 -30.49
N SER A 17 -3.88 5.07 -29.87
CA SER A 17 -3.30 4.00 -29.07
C SER A 17 -4.21 3.85 -27.83
N SER A 18 -4.97 2.76 -27.80
CA SER A 18 -5.68 2.37 -26.58
C SER A 18 -4.64 1.87 -25.59
N SER A 19 -4.15 2.73 -24.72
CA SER A 19 -3.27 2.31 -23.63
C SER A 19 -3.99 1.27 -22.75
N SER A 20 -3.31 0.17 -22.43
CA SER A 20 -3.88 -0.92 -21.64
C SER A 20 -2.87 -1.40 -20.59
N CYS A 21 -2.86 -0.71 -19.44
CA CYS A 21 -2.16 -1.17 -18.23
C CYS A 21 -3.13 -1.94 -17.32
N ALA A 22 -3.73 -3.01 -17.81
CA ALA A 22 -4.54 -3.86 -16.94
C ALA A 22 -3.59 -4.61 -15.98
N ALA A 23 -3.83 -4.51 -14.66
CA ALA A 23 -3.11 -5.31 -13.67
C ALA A 23 -3.53 -6.78 -13.80
N GLN A 24 -2.90 -7.50 -14.72
CA GLN A 24 -3.23 -8.86 -15.10
C GLN A 24 -2.12 -9.85 -14.70
N LEU A 25 -2.51 -11.01 -14.19
CA LEU A 25 -1.63 -12.15 -13.94
C LEU A 25 -2.19 -13.38 -14.67
N LEU A 26 -1.36 -13.99 -15.50
CA LEU A 26 -1.65 -15.27 -16.14
C LEU A 26 -1.02 -16.39 -15.30
N PHE A 27 -1.84 -17.33 -14.82
CA PHE A 27 -1.35 -18.44 -14.00
C PHE A 27 -2.17 -19.69 -14.28
N ARG A 28 -1.51 -20.80 -14.63
CA ARG A 28 -2.14 -22.10 -14.93
C ARG A 28 -3.28 -22.05 -15.96
N GLY A 29 -3.16 -21.16 -16.95
CA GLY A 29 -4.16 -20.99 -18.00
C GLY A 29 -5.35 -20.10 -17.62
N GLU A 30 -5.35 -19.54 -16.40
CA GLU A 30 -6.37 -18.62 -15.92
C GLU A 30 -5.83 -17.18 -15.87
N THR A 31 -6.76 -16.22 -15.96
CA THR A 31 -6.48 -14.79 -15.74
C THR A 31 -6.86 -14.41 -14.32
N TYR A 32 -5.98 -13.67 -13.66
CA TYR A 32 -6.24 -13.04 -12.38
C TYR A 32 -6.06 -11.52 -12.49
N TRP A 33 -6.85 -10.78 -11.74
CA TRP A 33 -6.85 -9.32 -11.71
C TRP A 33 -6.29 -8.81 -10.38
N GLY A 34 -5.34 -7.88 -10.48
CA GLY A 34 -4.78 -7.20 -9.32
C GLY A 34 -5.82 -6.34 -8.63
N HIS A 35 -5.92 -6.45 -7.31
CA HIS A 35 -6.93 -5.73 -6.52
C HIS A 35 -6.37 -4.49 -5.80
N GLY A 36 -5.18 -4.03 -6.20
CA GLY A 36 -4.44 -2.95 -5.56
C GLY A 36 -3.87 -3.31 -4.18
N ASP A 37 -3.18 -2.36 -3.58
CA ASP A 37 -2.51 -2.56 -2.29
C ASP A 37 -3.53 -2.65 -1.15
N GLY A 38 -3.26 -3.57 -0.22
CA GLY A 38 -4.00 -3.70 1.02
C GLY A 38 -3.40 -2.83 2.13
N ILE A 39 -4.21 -2.46 3.13
CA ILE A 39 -3.70 -1.96 4.41
C ILE A 39 -2.96 -3.08 5.13
N ARG A 40 -3.36 -4.35 4.94
CA ARG A 40 -2.77 -5.52 5.58
C ARG A 40 -2.30 -6.50 4.52
N GLU A 41 -1.03 -6.85 4.53
CA GLU A 41 -0.45 -7.82 3.60
C GLU A 41 -0.47 -9.22 4.20
N PRO A 42 -1.13 -10.20 3.54
CA PRO A 42 -1.15 -11.58 4.03
C PRO A 42 0.26 -12.18 4.09
N LYS A 43 0.47 -13.13 5.00
CA LYS A 43 1.64 -14.01 4.93
C LYS A 43 1.56 -14.93 3.72
N ASP A 44 2.72 -15.21 3.13
CA ASP A 44 2.85 -16.18 2.06
C ASP A 44 2.38 -17.57 2.52
N GLY A 45 1.53 -18.21 1.71
CA GLY A 45 1.23 -19.62 1.85
C GLY A 45 2.22 -20.51 1.08
N LYS A 46 1.78 -21.71 0.72
CA LYS A 46 2.59 -22.65 -0.08
C LYS A 46 2.91 -22.08 -1.47
N VAL A 47 4.09 -22.38 -2.00
CA VAL A 47 4.44 -22.05 -3.38
C VAL A 47 3.58 -22.86 -4.35
N LEU A 48 2.97 -22.19 -5.33
CA LEU A 48 2.13 -22.82 -6.35
C LEU A 48 2.81 -22.91 -7.72
N GLY A 49 3.82 -22.09 -7.96
CA GLY A 49 4.62 -22.07 -9.17
C GLY A 49 4.99 -20.65 -9.59
N ASN A 50 5.15 -20.45 -10.89
CA ASN A 50 5.36 -19.15 -11.51
C ASN A 50 4.17 -18.80 -12.40
N GLY A 51 3.79 -17.53 -12.40
CA GLY A 51 2.86 -16.92 -13.35
C GLY A 51 3.57 -15.89 -14.20
N THR A 52 2.80 -15.25 -15.09
CA THR A 52 3.30 -14.21 -16.00
C THR A 52 2.45 -12.97 -15.86
N MET A 53 3.08 -11.84 -15.58
CA MET A 53 2.44 -10.52 -15.73
C MET A 53 2.71 -10.02 -17.14
N PRO A 54 1.68 -9.81 -17.97
CA PRO A 54 1.84 -9.20 -19.29
C PRO A 54 2.48 -7.82 -19.18
N GLY A 55 3.17 -7.41 -20.24
CA GLY A 55 3.63 -6.05 -20.35
C GLY A 55 2.46 -5.07 -20.41
N CYS A 56 2.65 -3.87 -19.87
CA CYS A 56 1.79 -2.73 -20.20
C CYS A 56 2.27 -2.05 -21.49
N ASP A 57 1.30 -1.71 -22.34
CA ASP A 57 1.41 -0.66 -23.37
C ASP A 57 0.74 0.62 -22.84
N ASP A 58 1.55 1.62 -22.51
CA ASP A 58 1.11 2.93 -22.03
C ASP A 58 0.86 3.94 -23.16
N GLY A 59 0.99 3.51 -24.42
CA GLY A 59 0.74 4.32 -25.61
C GLY A 59 1.94 5.11 -26.10
N ASP A 60 3.03 5.17 -25.34
CA ASP A 60 4.26 5.92 -25.65
C ASP A 60 5.47 4.98 -25.74
N GLY A 61 5.53 4.20 -26.82
CA GLY A 61 6.72 3.42 -27.18
C GLY A 61 6.49 1.93 -27.30
N GLN A 62 7.55 1.15 -27.10
CA GLN A 62 7.46 -0.31 -27.16
C GLN A 62 6.83 -0.81 -25.87
N ALA A 63 5.74 -1.59 -25.98
CA ALA A 63 5.13 -2.25 -24.84
C ALA A 63 6.19 -2.95 -23.98
N SER A 64 6.07 -2.80 -22.67
CA SER A 64 6.99 -3.43 -21.72
C SER A 64 6.99 -4.96 -21.90
N GLN A 65 8.09 -5.61 -21.54
CA GLN A 65 8.16 -7.06 -21.65
C GLN A 65 7.34 -7.72 -20.55
N SER A 66 6.70 -8.84 -20.88
CA SER A 66 6.08 -9.70 -19.89
C SER A 66 7.13 -10.17 -18.88
N SER A 67 6.76 -10.27 -17.60
CA SER A 67 7.65 -10.69 -16.53
C SER A 67 7.13 -11.92 -15.80
N GLY A 68 8.04 -12.80 -15.39
CA GLY A 68 7.71 -13.95 -14.54
C GLY A 68 7.56 -13.52 -13.09
N VAL A 69 6.59 -14.09 -12.39
CA VAL A 69 6.36 -13.81 -10.95
C VAL A 69 6.08 -15.09 -10.18
N ARG A 70 6.66 -15.19 -8.98
CA ARG A 70 6.36 -16.30 -8.07
C ARG A 70 4.93 -16.17 -7.55
N VAL A 71 4.17 -17.25 -7.69
CA VAL A 71 2.78 -17.34 -7.21
C VAL A 71 2.74 -18.27 -5.99
N VAL A 72 2.14 -17.77 -4.92
CA VAL A 72 1.92 -18.54 -3.68
C VAL A 72 0.43 -18.56 -3.35
N ALA A 73 0.03 -19.54 -2.55
CA ALA A 73 -1.33 -19.62 -2.04
C ALA A 73 -1.59 -18.46 -1.09
N LEU A 74 -2.78 -17.89 -1.20
CA LEU A 74 -3.34 -17.03 -0.17
C LEU A 74 -3.91 -17.94 0.93
N PRO A 75 -3.50 -17.79 2.21
CA PRO A 75 -3.97 -18.66 3.29
C PRO A 75 -5.50 -18.74 3.34
N ASP A 76 -6.02 -19.96 3.53
CA ASP A 76 -7.45 -20.27 3.64
C ASP A 76 -8.32 -19.90 2.42
N VAL A 77 -7.71 -19.63 1.26
CA VAL A 77 -8.41 -19.35 -0.01
C VAL A 77 -8.01 -20.38 -1.07
N ASP A 78 -9.00 -20.94 -1.76
CA ASP A 78 -8.74 -21.83 -2.90
C ASP A 78 -8.05 -21.04 -4.03
N PRO A 79 -6.92 -21.53 -4.58
CA PRO A 79 -6.20 -20.85 -5.65
C PRO A 79 -7.06 -20.50 -6.88
N SER A 80 -8.11 -21.27 -7.18
CA SER A 80 -9.06 -20.96 -8.26
C SER A 80 -9.88 -19.69 -8.03
N ASN A 81 -9.86 -19.12 -6.82
CA ASN A 81 -10.51 -17.85 -6.51
C ASN A 81 -9.50 -16.71 -6.37
N ALA A 82 -8.37 -16.95 -5.69
CA ALA A 82 -7.33 -15.94 -5.53
C ALA A 82 -5.95 -16.53 -5.20
N VAL A 83 -4.92 -15.81 -5.61
CA VAL A 83 -3.52 -16.12 -5.32
C VAL A 83 -2.77 -14.87 -4.81
N LEU A 84 -1.57 -15.07 -4.28
CA LEU A 84 -0.71 -14.01 -3.76
C LEU A 84 0.61 -13.99 -4.53
N THR A 85 1.13 -12.79 -4.79
CA THR A 85 2.50 -12.57 -5.29
C THR A 85 3.22 -11.52 -4.46
N SER A 86 4.46 -11.18 -4.81
CA SER A 86 5.18 -10.04 -4.23
C SER A 86 4.50 -8.68 -4.47
N PHE A 87 3.54 -8.62 -5.40
CA PHE A 87 2.80 -7.40 -5.75
C PHE A 87 1.37 -7.38 -5.15
N GLY A 88 1.06 -8.30 -4.24
CA GLY A 88 -0.23 -8.34 -3.55
C GLY A 88 -1.17 -9.44 -4.02
N ILE A 89 -2.47 -9.26 -3.75
CA ILE A 89 -3.51 -10.26 -3.96
C ILE A 89 -4.09 -10.15 -5.37
N TRP A 90 -4.26 -11.30 -6.03
CA TRP A 90 -4.79 -11.42 -7.39
C TRP A 90 -6.02 -12.31 -7.37
N ILE A 91 -7.12 -11.85 -7.97
CA ILE A 91 -8.42 -12.53 -7.95
C ILE A 91 -8.69 -13.15 -9.32
N ALA A 92 -9.06 -14.43 -9.36
CA ALA A 92 -9.39 -15.09 -10.62
C ALA A 92 -10.57 -14.39 -11.32
N ASP A 93 -10.52 -14.35 -12.65
CA ASP A 93 -11.57 -13.72 -13.45
C ASP A 93 -12.95 -14.36 -13.16
N GLY A 94 -13.95 -13.53 -12.90
CA GLY A 94 -15.30 -13.97 -12.52
C GLY A 94 -15.46 -14.56 -11.10
N ALA A 95 -14.39 -14.67 -10.31
CA ALA A 95 -14.48 -15.20 -8.95
C ALA A 95 -15.15 -14.22 -7.98
N LYS A 96 -15.78 -14.75 -6.92
CA LYS A 96 -16.32 -13.94 -5.82
C LYS A 96 -15.17 -13.41 -4.98
N LEU A 97 -15.26 -12.13 -4.59
CA LEU A 97 -14.30 -11.50 -3.69
C LEU A 97 -14.17 -12.26 -2.35
N PRO A 98 -12.99 -12.82 -2.02
CA PRO A 98 -12.76 -13.50 -0.76
C PRO A 98 -12.80 -12.54 0.45
N ASP A 99 -13.24 -13.03 1.61
CA ASP A 99 -13.34 -12.21 2.83
C ASP A 99 -11.99 -11.66 3.31
N VAL A 100 -10.89 -12.38 3.07
CA VAL A 100 -9.54 -11.90 3.39
C VAL A 100 -9.20 -10.58 2.67
N ILE A 101 -9.79 -10.31 1.50
CA ILE A 101 -9.58 -9.06 0.77
C ILE A 101 -10.36 -7.90 1.39
N ARG A 102 -11.56 -8.20 1.93
CA ARG A 102 -12.31 -7.23 2.73
C ARG A 102 -11.52 -6.88 3.99
N ASP A 103 -10.98 -7.90 4.65
CA ASP A 103 -10.21 -7.75 5.88
C ASP A 103 -8.87 -7.04 5.65
N SER A 104 -8.24 -7.21 4.49
CA SER A 104 -6.97 -6.55 4.16
C SER A 104 -7.10 -5.05 3.99
N ARG A 105 -8.32 -4.55 3.77
CA ARG A 105 -8.64 -3.13 3.59
C ARG A 105 -9.16 -2.46 4.85
N GLN A 106 -9.35 -3.22 5.93
CA GLN A 106 -9.80 -2.63 7.19
C GLN A 106 -8.65 -1.89 7.88
N PRO A 107 -8.92 -0.69 8.45
CA PRO A 107 -7.92 0.02 9.23
C PRO A 107 -7.50 -0.79 10.45
N VAL A 108 -6.25 -0.63 10.88
CA VAL A 108 -5.78 -1.18 12.16
C VAL A 108 -6.22 -0.24 13.28
N ARG A 109 -6.86 -0.78 14.31
CA ARG A 109 -7.29 -0.03 15.50
C ARG A 109 -6.33 -0.30 16.66
N CYS A 110 -5.95 0.75 17.36
CA CYS A 110 -5.14 0.66 18.58
C CYS A 110 -6.03 0.15 19.73
N SER A 111 -5.58 -0.89 20.43
CA SER A 111 -6.31 -1.49 21.56
C SER A 111 -5.41 -1.89 22.73
N TRP A 112 -4.19 -1.37 22.75
CA TRP A 112 -3.23 -1.69 23.80
C TRP A 112 -3.57 -1.03 25.14
N PRO A 113 -3.37 -1.75 26.26
CA PRO A 113 -3.66 -1.23 27.59
C PRO A 113 -2.59 -0.25 28.10
N GLN A 114 -1.41 -0.22 27.48
CA GLN A 114 -0.25 0.57 27.91
C GLN A 114 0.47 1.09 26.66
N PRO A 115 1.22 2.21 26.77
CA PRO A 115 2.05 2.70 25.68
C PRO A 115 3.03 1.65 25.18
N ARG A 116 3.24 1.57 23.86
CA ARG A 116 4.17 0.65 23.22
C ARG A 116 4.96 1.34 22.12
N GLN A 117 6.16 0.83 21.89
CA GLN A 117 6.98 1.22 20.76
C GLN A 117 6.49 0.52 19.50
N LEU A 118 6.34 1.30 18.42
CA LEU A 118 6.18 0.83 17.05
C LEU A 118 7.41 1.19 16.24
N SER A 119 7.86 0.28 15.41
CA SER A 119 8.97 0.52 14.50
C SER A 119 8.65 -0.05 13.13
N GLY A 120 8.92 0.71 12.07
CA GLY A 120 8.54 0.30 10.73
C GLY A 120 9.06 1.20 9.61
N THR A 121 8.67 0.86 8.38
CA THR A 121 9.03 1.64 7.18
C THR A 121 8.05 2.80 7.02
N TRP A 122 8.57 4.02 6.96
CA TRP A 122 7.76 5.22 6.74
C TRP A 122 7.27 5.25 5.28
N LEU A 123 5.95 5.27 5.08
CA LEU A 123 5.32 5.40 3.75
C LEU A 123 4.89 6.82 3.39
N SER A 124 4.24 7.51 4.32
CA SER A 124 3.58 8.77 3.99
C SER A 124 3.45 9.69 5.19
N VAL A 125 3.23 10.97 4.92
CA VAL A 125 2.78 11.95 5.90
C VAL A 125 1.61 12.74 5.35
N VAL A 126 0.57 12.90 6.16
CA VAL A 126 -0.65 13.64 5.83
C VAL A 126 -0.85 14.70 6.91
N GLY A 127 -0.53 15.95 6.58
CA GLY A 127 -0.76 17.09 7.46
C GLY A 127 -2.18 17.67 7.31
N ALA A 128 -2.66 18.38 8.34
CA ALA A 128 -3.96 19.05 8.27
C ALA A 128 -4.01 20.19 7.23
N ARG A 129 -2.86 20.85 6.98
CA ARG A 129 -2.70 21.99 6.05
C ARG A 129 -1.23 22.11 5.58
N PRO A 130 -0.71 21.19 4.75
CA PRO A 130 0.62 21.37 4.19
C PRO A 130 0.61 22.59 3.25
N GLN A 131 1.57 23.50 3.43
CA GLN A 131 1.83 24.53 2.41
C GLN A 131 2.71 23.94 1.31
N TYR A 132 3.61 23.02 1.69
CA TYR A 132 4.49 22.25 0.82
C TYR A 132 4.45 20.76 1.17
N ASP A 133 4.79 19.91 0.19
CA ASP A 133 4.95 18.47 0.42
C ASP A 133 6.04 18.22 1.48
N GLY A 134 5.68 17.46 2.51
CA GLY A 134 6.57 17.15 3.63
C GLY A 134 6.58 18.19 4.77
N ASP A 135 5.70 19.20 4.75
CA ASP A 135 5.47 20.07 5.90
C ASP A 135 4.86 19.29 7.08
N LEU A 136 5.50 19.39 8.24
CA LEU A 136 5.08 18.74 9.48
C LEU A 136 4.49 19.75 10.47
N ASN A 137 3.32 20.30 10.13
CA ASN A 137 2.55 21.13 11.06
C ASN A 137 1.61 20.23 11.87
N THR A 138 1.79 20.16 13.19
CA THR A 138 0.90 19.39 14.05
C THR A 138 -0.52 19.98 14.07
N PRO A 139 -1.57 19.13 14.10
CA PRO A 139 -1.53 17.67 14.03
C PRO A 139 -1.31 17.14 12.61
N TYR A 140 -0.62 16.00 12.51
CA TYR A 140 -0.44 15.27 11.25
C TYR A 140 -0.48 13.75 11.48
N ARG A 141 -0.66 12.98 10.40
CA ARG A 141 -0.67 11.51 10.41
C ARG A 141 0.52 10.94 9.64
N ILE A 142 1.12 9.89 10.17
CA ILE A 142 2.20 9.15 9.53
C ILE A 142 1.68 7.77 9.14
N GLY A 143 1.85 7.39 7.88
CA GLY A 143 1.68 6.02 7.43
C GLY A 143 2.94 5.20 7.68
N LEU A 144 2.83 4.13 8.46
CA LEU A 144 3.95 3.25 8.83
C LEU A 144 3.63 1.80 8.50
N VAL A 145 4.49 1.10 7.76
CA VAL A 145 4.41 -0.36 7.62
C VAL A 145 5.13 -1.02 8.78
N VAL A 146 4.40 -1.79 9.57
CA VAL A 146 4.91 -2.55 10.72
C VAL A 146 4.64 -4.03 10.54
N ASP A 147 5.31 -4.90 11.31
CA ASP A 147 4.96 -6.32 11.35
C ASP A 147 3.54 -6.49 11.91
N GLY A 148 2.75 -7.38 11.32
CA GLY A 148 1.38 -7.64 11.78
C GLY A 148 1.33 -8.09 13.25
N ALA A 149 2.32 -8.86 13.72
CA ALA A 149 2.39 -9.33 15.09
C ALA A 149 2.53 -8.18 16.11
N ASP A 150 3.24 -7.10 15.76
CA ASP A 150 3.47 -5.95 16.65
C ASP A 150 2.16 -5.27 17.05
N VAL A 151 1.14 -5.34 16.20
CA VAL A 151 -0.20 -4.77 16.43
C VAL A 151 -1.27 -5.82 16.70
N GLY A 152 -0.88 -7.04 17.08
CA GLY A 152 -1.82 -8.11 17.46
C GLY A 152 -2.55 -8.75 16.27
N LEU A 153 -1.95 -8.67 15.07
CA LEU A 153 -2.48 -9.17 13.81
C LEU A 153 -1.54 -10.23 13.19
N PRO A 154 -1.20 -11.33 13.90
CA PRO A 154 -0.09 -12.23 13.55
C PRO A 154 -0.29 -13.04 12.24
N ARG A 155 -1.50 -13.06 11.67
CA ARG A 155 -1.77 -13.69 10.36
C ARG A 155 -1.28 -12.84 9.18
N TRP A 156 -1.02 -11.55 9.42
CA TRP A 156 -0.56 -10.61 8.42
C TRP A 156 0.96 -10.49 8.52
N ARG A 157 1.64 -10.44 7.38
CA ARG A 157 3.09 -10.23 7.29
C ARG A 157 3.42 -8.82 7.73
N SER A 158 2.71 -7.86 7.14
CA SER A 158 2.86 -6.46 7.43
C SER A 158 1.50 -5.76 7.41
N VAL A 159 1.42 -4.64 8.10
CA VAL A 159 0.24 -3.78 8.10
C VAL A 159 0.63 -2.31 8.09
N THR A 160 -0.12 -1.50 7.38
CA THR A 160 -0.01 -0.05 7.40
C THR A 160 -0.85 0.49 8.54
N VAL A 161 -0.19 1.12 9.51
CA VAL A 161 -0.84 1.87 10.59
C VAL A 161 -0.75 3.37 10.33
N GLN A 162 -1.71 4.11 10.86
CA GLN A 162 -1.72 5.58 10.87
C GLN A 162 -1.41 6.04 12.29
N ILE A 163 -0.26 6.68 12.48
CA ILE A 163 0.15 7.26 13.76
C ILE A 163 -0.17 8.75 13.76
N HIS A 164 -0.93 9.20 14.74
CA HIS A 164 -1.31 10.60 14.92
C HIS A 164 -0.23 11.30 15.74
N VAL A 165 0.43 12.29 15.14
CA VAL A 165 1.37 13.15 15.83
C VAL A 165 0.66 14.43 16.25
N VAL A 166 0.75 14.75 17.53
CA VAL A 166 0.03 15.85 18.18
C VAL A 166 1.02 16.87 18.75
N ALA A 167 0.52 18.01 19.20
CA ALA A 167 1.36 19.06 19.79
C ALA A 167 2.15 18.59 21.02
N ALA A 168 1.68 17.57 21.73
CA ALA A 168 2.33 16.99 22.90
C ALA A 168 3.42 15.94 22.59
N THR A 169 3.58 15.53 21.32
CA THR A 169 4.59 14.54 20.94
C THR A 169 6.00 15.12 21.06
N ASP A 170 6.88 14.48 21.84
CA ASP A 170 8.25 14.95 22.12
C ASP A 170 9.27 13.80 22.26
N PRO A 171 10.38 13.78 21.48
CA PRO A 171 10.63 14.63 20.33
C PRO A 171 9.59 14.42 19.21
N THR A 172 9.31 15.49 18.49
CA THR A 172 8.54 15.44 17.23
C THR A 172 9.48 15.41 16.03
N LEU A 173 9.00 14.83 14.92
CA LEU A 173 9.73 14.82 13.67
C LEU A 173 9.83 16.22 13.08
N ARG A 174 10.91 16.43 12.33
CA ARG A 174 11.22 17.65 11.60
C ARG A 174 11.12 17.38 10.11
N THR A 175 10.99 18.43 9.31
CA THR A 175 11.00 18.33 7.84
C THR A 175 12.28 17.66 7.31
N SER A 176 13.41 17.75 8.02
CA SER A 176 14.64 17.01 7.68
C SER A 176 14.43 15.50 7.72
N ASP A 177 13.62 15.01 8.65
CA ASP A 177 13.38 13.58 8.85
C ASP A 177 12.51 13.02 7.72
N VAL A 178 11.52 13.80 7.26
CA VAL A 178 10.70 13.47 6.08
C VAL A 178 11.58 13.35 4.85
N LYS A 179 12.41 14.36 4.58
CA LYS A 179 13.31 14.36 3.42
C LYS A 179 14.23 13.14 3.48
N GLN A 180 14.82 12.88 4.64
CA GLN A 180 15.67 11.72 4.82
C GLN A 180 14.94 10.41 4.51
N ALA A 181 13.72 10.22 5.02
CA ALA A 181 12.93 9.02 4.80
C ALA A 181 12.45 8.84 3.35
N LEU A 182 12.20 9.94 2.62
CA LEU A 182 11.82 9.90 1.21
C LEU A 182 12.99 9.49 0.29
N TRP A 183 14.21 9.94 0.62
CA TRP A 183 15.39 9.69 -0.22
C TRP A 183 16.13 8.41 0.15
N ASN A 184 16.10 8.03 1.42
CA ASN A 184 16.72 6.81 1.93
C ASN A 184 15.65 6.05 2.72
N PRO A 185 15.30 4.80 2.32
CA PRO A 185 14.33 4.02 3.06
C PRO A 185 14.77 3.93 4.53
N GLY A 186 14.04 4.64 5.39
CA GLY A 186 14.37 4.84 6.79
C GLY A 186 13.41 4.08 7.69
N THR A 187 13.90 3.70 8.87
CA THR A 187 13.03 3.17 9.92
C THR A 187 12.55 4.32 10.79
N LEU A 188 11.24 4.43 10.96
CA LEU A 188 10.63 5.31 11.96
C LEU A 188 10.31 4.48 13.19
N THR A 189 10.66 5.02 14.35
CA THR A 189 10.32 4.45 15.66
C THR A 189 9.51 5.47 16.44
N ALA A 190 8.33 5.08 16.91
CA ALA A 190 7.46 5.91 17.72
C ALA A 190 7.06 5.21 19.01
N GLN A 191 7.12 5.91 20.14
CA GLN A 191 6.40 5.50 21.33
C GLN A 191 4.95 5.96 21.17
N THR A 192 3.99 5.06 21.34
CA THR A 192 2.58 5.33 21.05
C THR A 192 1.66 4.80 22.13
N HIS A 193 0.54 5.48 22.35
CA HIS A 193 -0.58 5.00 23.15
C HIS A 193 -1.87 4.99 22.33
N CYS A 194 -2.92 4.36 22.87
CA CYS A 194 -4.22 4.33 22.22
C CYS A 194 -5.14 5.41 22.78
N ASP A 195 -5.76 6.18 21.90
CA ASP A 195 -6.87 7.08 22.23
C ASP A 195 -8.00 6.89 21.21
N ALA A 196 -9.21 6.58 21.70
CA ALA A 196 -10.40 6.30 20.86
C ALA A 196 -10.17 5.32 19.69
N GLY A 197 -9.23 4.38 19.83
CA GLY A 197 -8.87 3.40 18.79
C GLY A 197 -7.84 3.87 17.76
N ASP A 198 -7.30 5.08 17.90
CA ASP A 198 -6.21 5.63 17.11
C ASP A 198 -4.87 5.46 17.84
N PHE A 199 -3.77 5.35 17.07
CA PHE A 199 -2.41 5.37 17.60
C PHE A 199 -1.96 6.83 17.75
N ILE A 200 -1.70 7.28 18.98
CA ILE A 200 -1.19 8.63 19.26
C ILE A 200 0.28 8.53 19.63
N ALA A 201 1.12 9.36 19.00
CA ALA A 201 2.55 9.40 19.31
C ALA A 201 2.84 10.18 20.59
N ASP A 202 3.51 9.55 21.54
CA ASP A 202 4.18 10.19 22.67
C ASP A 202 5.53 10.78 22.22
N SER A 203 6.24 10.04 21.37
CA SER A 203 7.49 10.47 20.73
C SER A 203 7.65 9.82 19.36
N ALA A 204 8.39 10.46 18.46
CA ALA A 204 8.72 9.90 17.15
C ALA A 204 10.13 10.29 16.72
N THR A 205 10.89 9.32 16.23
CA THR A 205 12.26 9.50 15.74
C THR A 205 12.51 8.66 14.50
N THR A 206 13.44 9.08 13.65
CA THR A 206 13.90 8.30 12.50
C THR A 206 15.33 7.81 12.73
N ARG A 207 15.66 6.67 12.11
CA ARG A 207 17.04 6.22 11.93
C ARG A 207 17.33 6.04 10.45
N PRO A 208 18.43 6.61 9.92
CA PRO A 208 18.95 6.17 8.63
C PRO A 208 19.23 4.67 8.65
N GLN A 209 18.98 3.99 7.52
CA GLN A 209 19.58 2.69 7.26
C GLN A 209 21.07 2.84 6.93
#